data_AF-A0A2E8PN89-F1
#
_entry.id   AF-A0A2E8PN89-F1
#
_cell.length_a   1.000
_cell.length_b   1.000
_cell.length_c   1.000
_cell.angle_alpha   90.00
_cell.angle_beta   90.00
_cell.angle_gamma   90.00
#
_symmetry.space_group_name_H-M   'P 1'
#
loop_
_entity.id
_entity.type
_entity.pdbx_description
1 polymer ?
#
loop_
_entity_poly.entity_id
_entity_poly.type
_entity_poly.pdbx_seq_one_letter_code
_entity_poly.pdbx_strand_id
1 'polypeptide(L)'
;MAPEDRERLKDSIEREGVRDPIRAYREKGNTKWQILSGFNRWEIASELGLETIPLEIVEAEDRQAYAIEDNLARRHLTTDQKRKLVAYLLKQNPDLSDRQISKQSGTDHKTVSKIRKKAESTGEIPQLEERTGADGKQRRKPTLKQEPPFQQTAGKQAKPEPSTKHLIADLKAEQRDLQAQKKEIEKRLSQIEKEIQKLSPTKKKGKP
;
A
#
# COMPACT_ATOMS: atom_id res chain seq x y z
N MET A 1 -5.23 -3.79 -12.24
CA MET A 1 -5.51 -4.24 -13.61
C MET A 1 -4.85 -3.24 -14.55
N ALA A 2 -4.25 -3.67 -15.66
CA ALA A 2 -3.76 -2.70 -16.64
C ALA A 2 -4.96 -1.96 -17.29
N PRO A 3 -4.80 -0.72 -17.77
CA PRO A 3 -5.90 0.02 -18.39
C PRO A 3 -6.54 -0.74 -19.57
N GLU A 4 -5.73 -1.34 -20.44
CA GLU A 4 -6.17 -2.13 -21.59
C GLU A 4 -6.97 -3.38 -21.19
N ASP A 5 -6.54 -4.08 -20.13
CA ASP A 5 -7.28 -5.25 -19.61
C ASP A 5 -8.64 -4.84 -19.04
N ARG A 6 -8.72 -3.65 -18.45
CA ARG A 6 -9.96 -3.11 -17.89
C ARG A 6 -10.96 -2.77 -18.97
N GLU A 7 -10.52 -2.15 -20.07
CA GLU A 7 -11.37 -1.89 -21.25
C GLU A 7 -11.90 -3.18 -21.86
N ARG A 8 -11.04 -4.17 -22.09
CA ARG A 8 -11.46 -5.49 -22.60
C ARG A 8 -12.49 -6.16 -21.69
N LEU A 9 -12.28 -6.08 -20.38
CA LEU A 9 -13.23 -6.63 -19.41
C LEU A 9 -14.56 -5.86 -19.42
N LYS A 10 -14.52 -4.54 -19.60
CA LYS A 10 -15.71 -3.70 -19.74
C LYS A 10 -16.52 -4.06 -20.97
N ASP A 11 -15.89 -4.17 -22.13
CA ASP A 11 -16.56 -4.55 -23.38
C ASP A 11 -17.20 -5.94 -23.28
N SER A 12 -16.52 -6.89 -22.61
CA SER A 12 -17.07 -8.23 -22.37
C SER A 12 -18.29 -8.19 -21.45
N ILE A 13 -18.23 -7.44 -20.34
CA ILE A 13 -19.35 -7.33 -19.38
C ILE A 13 -20.53 -6.60 -20.01
N GLU A 14 -20.30 -5.60 -20.86
CA GLU A 14 -21.37 -4.90 -21.57
C GLU A 14 -22.10 -5.80 -22.56
N ARG A 15 -21.37 -6.67 -23.27
CA ARG A 15 -21.94 -7.57 -24.28
C ARG A 15 -22.63 -8.81 -23.69
N GLU A 16 -22.04 -9.39 -22.65
CA GLU A 16 -22.38 -10.74 -22.19
C GLU A 16 -22.81 -10.77 -20.72
N GLY A 17 -22.73 -9.64 -20.01
CA GLY A 17 -22.90 -9.58 -18.58
C GLY A 17 -21.70 -10.16 -17.81
N VAL A 18 -21.81 -10.19 -16.49
CA VAL A 18 -20.81 -10.82 -15.63
C VAL A 18 -20.98 -12.34 -15.71
N ARG A 19 -20.10 -13.04 -16.43
CA ARG A 19 -20.12 -14.51 -16.54
C ARG A 19 -19.67 -15.21 -15.26
N ASP A 20 -18.53 -14.78 -14.73
CA ASP A 20 -17.95 -15.38 -13.52
C ASP A 20 -18.54 -14.71 -12.27
N PRO A 21 -19.19 -15.47 -11.37
CA PRO A 21 -19.81 -14.90 -10.19
C PRO A 21 -18.81 -14.13 -9.31
N ILE A 22 -19.32 -13.09 -8.65
CA ILE A 22 -18.58 -12.36 -7.61
C ILE A 22 -18.70 -13.15 -6.32
N ARG A 23 -17.57 -13.43 -5.67
CA ARG A 23 -17.56 -14.10 -4.36
C ARG A 23 -17.69 -13.07 -3.27
N ALA A 24 -18.73 -13.18 -2.46
CA ALA A 24 -18.99 -12.24 -1.38
C ALA A 24 -19.40 -12.95 -0.09
N TYR A 25 -19.19 -12.26 1.01
CA TYR A 25 -19.64 -12.66 2.33
C TYR A 25 -20.67 -11.66 2.84
N ARG A 26 -21.68 -12.16 3.55
CA ARG A 26 -22.60 -11.33 4.33
C ARG A 26 -22.81 -11.97 5.70
N GLU A 27 -22.56 -11.19 6.73
CA GLU A 27 -22.82 -11.61 8.10
C GLU A 27 -24.32 -11.61 8.39
N LYS A 28 -24.78 -12.58 9.19
CA LYS A 28 -26.20 -12.66 9.59
C LYS A 28 -26.57 -11.41 10.39
N GLY A 29 -27.57 -10.68 9.91
CA GLY A 29 -28.01 -9.42 10.51
C GLY A 29 -27.32 -8.15 9.96
N ASN A 30 -26.35 -8.30 9.05
CA ASN A 30 -25.72 -7.16 8.38
C ASN A 30 -26.33 -6.94 6.99
N THR A 31 -26.57 -5.67 6.65
CA THR A 31 -27.05 -5.25 5.33
C THR A 31 -25.93 -5.06 4.31
N LYS A 32 -24.66 -5.00 4.75
CA LYS A 32 -23.50 -4.79 3.88
C LYS A 32 -22.88 -6.10 3.41
N TRP A 33 -22.60 -6.17 2.12
CA TRP A 33 -21.82 -7.24 1.49
C TRP A 33 -20.33 -6.92 1.53
N GLN A 34 -19.50 -7.93 1.75
CA GLN A 34 -18.05 -7.84 1.63
C GLN A 34 -17.60 -8.67 0.44
N ILE A 35 -16.97 -8.03 -0.54
CA ILE A 35 -16.47 -8.71 -1.73
C ILE A 35 -15.13 -9.37 -1.38
N LEU A 36 -15.07 -10.69 -1.56
CA LEU A 36 -13.86 -11.49 -1.35
C LEU A 36 -13.05 -11.64 -2.65
N SER A 37 -13.74 -11.79 -3.78
CA SER A 37 -13.13 -11.98 -5.11
C SER A 37 -14.04 -11.43 -6.21
N GLY A 38 -13.43 -10.90 -7.28
CA GLY A 38 -14.18 -10.33 -8.42
C GLY A 38 -14.42 -8.81 -8.34
N PHE A 39 -13.65 -8.08 -7.54
CA PHE A 39 -13.82 -6.62 -7.37
C PHE A 39 -13.85 -5.83 -8.68
N ASN A 40 -12.95 -6.10 -9.62
CA ASN A 40 -12.94 -5.38 -10.91
C ASN A 40 -14.22 -5.63 -11.73
N ARG A 41 -14.77 -6.84 -11.68
CA ARG A 41 -16.03 -7.16 -12.36
C ARG A 41 -17.20 -6.43 -11.71
N TRP A 42 -17.21 -6.39 -10.38
CA TRP A 42 -18.21 -5.62 -9.62
C TRP A 42 -18.14 -4.13 -9.93
N GLU A 43 -16.94 -3.54 -9.91
CA GLU A 43 -16.73 -2.12 -10.18
C GLU A 43 -17.22 -1.75 -11.58
N ILE A 44 -16.80 -2.52 -12.60
CA ILE A 44 -17.25 -2.32 -13.99
C ILE A 44 -18.75 -2.53 -14.14
N ALA A 45 -19.31 -3.58 -13.55
CA ALA A 45 -20.74 -3.84 -13.60
C ALA A 45 -21.55 -2.72 -12.93
N SER A 46 -21.05 -2.16 -11.83
CA SER A 46 -21.63 -1.01 -11.17
C SER A 46 -21.53 0.26 -12.01
N GLU A 47 -20.42 0.47 -12.72
CA GLU A 47 -20.26 1.59 -13.67
C GLU A 47 -21.20 1.48 -14.88
N LEU A 48 -21.44 0.27 -15.36
CA LEU A 48 -22.38 -0.02 -16.45
C LEU A 48 -23.86 0.00 -16.00
N GLY A 49 -24.12 0.14 -14.70
CA GLY A 49 -25.48 0.20 -14.17
C GLY A 49 -26.24 -1.13 -14.22
N LEU A 50 -25.53 -2.27 -14.16
CA LEU A 50 -26.19 -3.58 -14.13
C LEU A 50 -26.98 -3.76 -12.84
N GLU A 51 -28.31 -3.95 -12.94
CA GLU A 51 -29.20 -4.12 -11.79
C GLU A 51 -28.98 -5.45 -11.05
N THR A 52 -28.59 -6.50 -11.78
CA THR A 52 -28.38 -7.85 -11.23
C THR A 52 -27.02 -8.38 -11.64
N ILE A 53 -26.29 -8.94 -10.67
CA ILE A 53 -24.97 -9.53 -10.90
C ILE A 53 -24.92 -10.89 -10.19
N PRO A 54 -24.40 -11.96 -10.83
CA PRO A 54 -24.27 -13.26 -10.19
C PRO A 54 -23.31 -13.20 -9.00
N LEU A 55 -23.79 -13.72 -7.87
CA LEU A 55 -23.10 -13.70 -6.59
C LEU A 55 -22.98 -15.12 -6.04
N GLU A 56 -21.78 -15.48 -5.59
CA GLU A 56 -21.51 -16.71 -4.85
C GLU A 56 -21.24 -16.34 -3.39
N ILE A 57 -22.09 -16.81 -2.49
CA ILE A 57 -21.96 -16.53 -1.05
C ILE A 57 -20.98 -17.53 -0.46
N VAL A 58 -19.89 -17.01 0.13
CA VAL A 58 -18.88 -17.83 0.79
C VAL A 58 -19.00 -17.64 2.29
N GLU A 59 -19.18 -18.73 3.04
CA GLU A 59 -19.07 -18.74 4.49
C GLU A 59 -17.65 -19.15 4.89
N ALA A 60 -16.87 -18.23 5.45
CA ALA A 60 -15.50 -18.47 5.89
C ALA A 60 -15.26 -17.80 7.24
N GLU A 61 -14.67 -18.55 8.18
CA GLU A 61 -14.34 -18.07 9.53
C GLU A 61 -13.24 -16.99 9.48
N ASP A 62 -12.19 -17.24 8.67
CA ASP A 62 -11.21 -16.22 8.28
C ASP A 62 -11.42 -15.76 6.83
N ARG A 63 -12.22 -14.70 6.69
CA ARG A 63 -12.56 -14.05 5.42
C ARG A 63 -11.32 -13.54 4.67
N GLN A 64 -10.32 -13.05 5.42
CA GLN A 64 -9.13 -12.44 4.84
C GLN A 64 -8.21 -13.51 4.29
N ALA A 65 -7.98 -14.59 5.05
CA ALA A 65 -7.22 -15.75 4.58
C ALA A 65 -7.86 -16.36 3.33
N TYR A 66 -9.18 -16.57 3.31
CA TYR A 66 -9.88 -17.09 2.14
C TYR A 66 -9.69 -16.19 0.91
N ALA A 67 -9.91 -14.89 1.05
CA ALA A 67 -9.75 -13.95 -0.06
C ALA A 67 -8.32 -13.95 -0.60
N ILE A 68 -7.32 -14.03 0.29
CA ILE A 68 -5.91 -14.12 -0.11
C ILE A 68 -5.65 -15.41 -0.86
N GLU A 69 -6.10 -16.55 -0.35
CA GLU A 69 -5.88 -17.87 -0.93
C GLU A 69 -6.57 -18.02 -2.29
N ASP A 70 -7.84 -17.62 -2.44
CA ASP A 70 -8.57 -17.64 -3.71
C ASP A 70 -7.89 -16.76 -4.77
N ASN A 71 -7.46 -15.56 -4.40
CA ASN A 71 -6.75 -14.65 -5.32
C ASN A 71 -5.35 -15.16 -5.69
N LEU A 72 -4.65 -15.81 -4.75
CA LEU A 72 -3.33 -16.40 -4.99
C LEU A 72 -3.43 -17.64 -5.89
N ALA A 73 -4.41 -18.52 -5.64
CA ALA A 73 -4.67 -19.71 -6.45
C ALA A 73 -4.95 -19.34 -7.91
N ARG A 74 -5.70 -18.26 -8.13
CA ARG A 74 -5.99 -17.73 -9.47
C ARG A 74 -4.88 -16.82 -10.03
N ARG A 75 -3.80 -16.58 -9.28
CA ARG A 75 -2.62 -15.76 -9.65
C ARG A 75 -2.95 -14.34 -10.12
N HIS A 76 -4.09 -13.75 -9.73
CA HIS A 76 -4.57 -12.46 -10.24
C HIS A 76 -4.15 -11.23 -9.40
N LEU A 77 -3.04 -11.28 -8.68
CA LEU A 77 -2.55 -10.13 -7.90
C LEU A 77 -1.60 -9.26 -8.72
N THR A 78 -1.86 -7.95 -8.78
CA THR A 78 -0.90 -6.97 -9.33
C THR A 78 0.33 -6.84 -8.43
N THR A 79 1.43 -6.30 -8.95
CA THR A 79 2.66 -6.07 -8.18
C THR A 79 2.41 -5.26 -6.91
N ASP A 80 1.58 -4.21 -6.97
CA ASP A 80 1.28 -3.39 -5.80
C ASP A 80 0.33 -4.08 -4.82
N GLN A 81 -0.62 -4.89 -5.31
CA GLN A 81 -1.44 -5.73 -4.44
C GLN A 81 -0.59 -6.77 -3.72
N LYS A 82 0.37 -7.40 -4.41
CA LYS A 82 1.34 -8.31 -3.80
C LYS A 82 2.19 -7.62 -2.73
N ARG A 83 2.63 -6.38 -2.97
CA ARG A 83 3.36 -5.58 -1.95
C ARG A 83 2.50 -5.30 -0.72
N LYS A 84 1.24 -4.90 -0.91
CA LYS A 84 0.27 -4.67 0.18
C LYS A 84 0.00 -5.96 0.96
N LEU A 85 -0.15 -7.08 0.26
CA LEU A 85 -0.32 -8.40 0.87
C LEU A 85 0.88 -8.79 1.74
N VAL A 86 2.10 -8.59 1.24
CA VAL A 86 3.32 -8.83 2.03
C VAL A 86 3.33 -7.97 3.29
N ALA A 87 3.04 -6.67 3.17
CA ALA A 87 2.99 -5.77 4.33
C ALA A 87 1.94 -6.20 5.35
N TYR A 88 0.77 -6.65 4.89
CA TYR A 88 -0.28 -7.18 5.75
C TYR A 88 0.15 -8.46 6.47
N LEU A 89 0.71 -9.44 5.75
CA LEU A 89 1.18 -10.71 6.35
C LEU A 89 2.29 -10.48 7.37
N LEU A 90 3.19 -9.51 7.13
CA LEU A 90 4.24 -9.13 8.07
C LEU A 90 3.70 -8.50 9.35
N LYS A 91 2.58 -7.77 9.28
CA LYS A 91 1.91 -7.20 10.47
C LYS A 91 1.21 -8.27 11.29
N GLN A 92 0.55 -9.22 10.63
CA GLN A 92 -0.16 -10.30 11.31
C GLN A 92 0.81 -11.30 11.94
N ASN A 93 1.89 -11.64 11.22
CA ASN A 93 2.81 -12.71 11.60
C ASN A 93 4.27 -12.22 11.48
N PRO A 94 4.73 -11.31 12.37
CA PRO A 94 6.07 -10.75 12.28
C PRO A 94 7.17 -11.80 12.49
N ASP A 95 6.89 -12.87 13.24
CA ASP A 95 7.86 -13.93 13.57
C ASP A 95 8.21 -14.85 12.39
N LEU A 96 7.34 -14.93 11.38
CA LEU A 96 7.56 -15.82 10.24
C LEU A 96 8.74 -15.36 9.39
N SER A 97 9.46 -16.31 8.79
CA SER A 97 10.57 -16.01 7.89
C SER A 97 10.12 -15.36 6.58
N ASP A 98 11.02 -14.59 5.96
CA ASP A 98 10.78 -13.98 4.63
C ASP A 98 10.41 -15.03 3.57
N ARG A 99 10.94 -16.26 3.69
CA ARG A 99 10.63 -17.38 2.77
C ARG A 99 9.22 -17.95 2.98
N GLN A 100 8.71 -17.97 4.21
CA GLN A 100 7.32 -18.38 4.46
C GLN A 100 6.34 -17.34 3.94
N ILE A 101 6.59 -16.07 4.25
CA ILE A 101 5.77 -14.96 3.74
C ILE A 101 5.82 -14.89 2.22
N SER A 102 6.98 -15.16 1.60
CA SER A 102 7.10 -15.19 0.14
C SER A 102 6.27 -16.31 -0.49
N LYS A 103 6.21 -17.49 0.15
CA LYS A 103 5.37 -18.62 -0.28
C LYS A 103 3.88 -18.29 -0.19
N GLN A 104 3.46 -17.66 0.91
CA GLN A 104 2.06 -17.22 1.11
C GLN A 104 1.65 -16.08 0.18
N SER A 105 2.56 -15.17 -0.18
CA SER A 105 2.24 -14.01 -1.03
C SER A 105 2.52 -14.23 -2.52
N GLY A 106 3.18 -15.34 -2.90
CA GLY A 106 3.63 -15.60 -4.27
C GLY A 106 4.63 -14.54 -4.79
N THR A 107 5.46 -13.99 -3.89
CA THR A 107 6.48 -12.98 -4.20
C THR A 107 7.90 -13.54 -4.01
N ASP A 108 8.91 -12.83 -4.51
CA ASP A 108 10.31 -13.18 -4.24
C ASP A 108 10.71 -12.78 -2.79
N HIS A 109 11.45 -13.65 -2.11
CA HIS A 109 11.85 -13.43 -0.72
C HIS A 109 12.72 -12.16 -0.52
N LYS A 110 13.45 -11.69 -1.54
CA LYS A 110 14.22 -10.43 -1.49
C LYS A 110 13.29 -9.23 -1.48
N THR A 111 12.16 -9.31 -2.20
CA THR A 111 11.11 -8.29 -2.18
C THR A 111 10.50 -8.21 -0.78
N VAL A 112 10.20 -9.35 -0.17
CA VAL A 112 9.70 -9.41 1.22
C VAL A 112 10.70 -8.77 2.19
N SER A 113 11.99 -9.12 2.07
CA SER A 113 13.04 -8.56 2.93
C SER A 113 13.13 -7.03 2.84
N LYS A 114 13.00 -6.45 1.63
CA LYS A 114 12.99 -4.99 1.44
C LYS A 114 11.78 -4.34 2.12
N ILE A 115 10.58 -4.92 1.96
CA ILE A 115 9.35 -4.41 2.57
C ILE A 115 9.43 -4.49 4.09
N ARG A 116 9.93 -5.62 4.62
CA ARG A 116 10.13 -5.80 6.06
C ARG A 116 11.10 -4.78 6.63
N LYS A 117 12.27 -4.58 6.01
CA LYS A 117 13.25 -3.55 6.46
C LYS A 117 12.61 -2.17 6.56
N LYS A 118 11.80 -1.80 5.56
CA LYS A 118 11.06 -0.54 5.59
C LYS A 118 10.08 -0.49 6.76
N ALA A 119 9.25 -1.52 6.93
CA ALA A 119 8.26 -1.58 8.00
C ALA A 119 8.89 -1.64 9.41
N GLU A 120 10.03 -2.32 9.59
CA GLU A 120 10.82 -2.31 10.83
C GLU A 120 11.34 -0.87 11.10
N SER A 121 11.90 -0.21 10.08
CA SER A 121 12.47 1.14 10.24
C SER A 121 11.44 2.23 10.53
N THR A 122 10.20 2.06 10.05
CA THR A 122 9.09 2.99 10.32
C THR A 122 8.30 2.63 11.58
N GLY A 123 8.68 1.54 12.28
CA GLY A 123 7.99 1.07 13.47
C GLY A 123 6.62 0.46 13.21
N GLU A 124 6.29 0.12 11.96
CA GLU A 124 5.02 -0.54 11.60
C GLU A 124 4.95 -2.00 12.04
N ILE A 125 6.10 -2.63 12.25
CA ILE A 125 6.26 -3.99 12.77
C ILE A 125 7.42 -4.03 13.78
N PRO A 126 7.38 -4.92 14.78
CA PRO A 126 8.46 -5.04 15.76
C PRO A 126 9.77 -5.48 15.10
N GLN A 127 10.88 -4.92 15.58
CA GLN A 127 12.22 -5.34 15.17
C GLN A 127 12.61 -6.60 15.95
N LEU A 128 12.32 -7.76 15.37
CA LEU A 128 12.63 -9.06 15.97
C LEU A 128 14.08 -9.49 15.68
N GLU A 129 14.75 -10.00 16.71
CA GLU A 129 16.10 -10.57 16.59
C GLU A 129 16.11 -11.97 15.97
N GLU A 130 15.02 -12.72 16.15
CA GLU A 130 14.87 -14.11 15.71
C GLU A 130 13.63 -14.26 14.84
N ARG A 131 13.70 -15.20 13.89
CA ARG A 131 12.60 -15.51 12.97
C ARG A 131 12.44 -17.00 12.83
N THR A 132 11.20 -17.46 12.83
CA THR A 132 10.83 -18.87 12.66
C THR A 132 10.87 -19.22 11.18
N GLY A 133 11.61 -20.27 10.82
CA GLY A 133 11.61 -20.82 9.47
C GLY A 133 10.45 -21.77 9.19
N ALA A 134 10.32 -22.23 7.95
CA ALA A 134 9.37 -23.28 7.59
C ALA A 134 9.56 -24.58 8.39
N ASP A 135 10.80 -24.86 8.80
CA ASP A 135 11.17 -26.03 9.60
C ASP A 135 10.89 -25.86 11.10
N GLY A 136 10.21 -24.79 11.52
CA GLY A 136 9.96 -24.44 12.93
C GLY A 136 11.17 -23.92 13.70
N LYS A 137 12.38 -24.00 13.12
CA LYS A 137 13.61 -23.51 13.75
C LYS A 137 13.68 -21.99 13.76
N GLN A 138 13.98 -21.42 14.92
CA GLN A 138 14.30 -20.00 15.07
C GLN A 138 15.72 -19.73 14.57
N ARG A 139 15.88 -18.72 13.73
CA ARG A 139 17.16 -18.25 13.22
C ARG A 139 17.33 -16.78 13.54
N ARG A 140 18.49 -16.42 14.11
CA ARG A 140 18.84 -15.02 14.35
C ARG A 140 18.99 -14.26 13.04
N LYS A 141 18.57 -12.99 13.05
CA LYS A 141 18.87 -12.03 11.99
C LYS A 141 20.40 -11.97 11.87
N PRO A 142 20.97 -12.08 10.66
CA PRO A 142 22.39 -11.86 10.49
C PRO A 142 22.73 -10.48 11.04
N THR A 143 23.48 -10.44 12.13
CA THR A 143 24.10 -9.22 12.60
C THR A 143 24.90 -8.68 11.42
N LEU A 144 24.74 -7.41 11.07
CA LEU A 144 25.68 -6.76 10.16
C LEU A 144 27.06 -7.01 10.77
N LYS A 145 27.84 -7.89 10.14
CA LYS A 145 29.22 -8.15 10.56
C LYS A 145 29.89 -6.79 10.41
N GLN A 146 30.22 -6.15 11.53
CA GLN A 146 31.06 -4.97 11.50
C GLN A 146 32.31 -5.41 10.74
N GLU A 147 32.58 -4.76 9.61
CA GLU A 147 33.83 -5.02 8.90
C GLU A 147 34.96 -4.78 9.90
N PRO A 148 35.97 -5.67 9.98
CA PRO A 148 37.11 -5.44 10.86
C PRO A 148 37.71 -4.06 10.55
N PRO A 149 38.27 -3.36 11.55
CA PRO A 149 38.88 -2.06 11.31
C PRO A 149 39.89 -2.19 10.18
N PHE A 150 39.68 -1.43 9.11
CA PHE A 150 40.49 -1.45 7.91
C PHE A 150 41.97 -1.19 8.29
N GLN A 151 42.80 -2.23 8.27
CA GLN A 151 44.25 -2.08 8.39
C GLN A 151 44.74 -1.38 7.11
N GLN A 152 45.22 -0.15 7.25
CA GLN A 152 45.71 0.66 6.15
C GLN A 152 46.94 0.00 5.51
N THR A 153 46.76 -0.76 4.44
CA THR A 153 47.84 -1.01 3.48
C THR A 153 47.81 0.10 2.45
N ALA A 154 48.91 0.83 2.38
CA ALA A 154 49.15 1.96 1.49
C ALA A 154 48.86 1.64 0.02
N GLY A 155 48.32 2.64 -0.69
CA GLY A 155 48.48 2.77 -2.15
C GLY A 155 47.34 2.27 -3.03
N LYS A 156 46.30 3.11 -3.17
CA LYS A 156 45.63 3.44 -4.46
C LYS A 156 44.58 4.51 -4.18
N GLN A 157 44.87 5.74 -4.62
CA GLN A 157 43.92 6.85 -4.54
C GLN A 157 42.76 6.59 -5.52
N ALA A 158 41.61 6.18 -4.98
CA ALA A 158 40.33 6.32 -5.66
C ALA A 158 39.83 7.76 -5.44
N LYS A 159 39.33 8.38 -6.52
CA LYS A 159 38.80 9.74 -6.55
C LYS A 159 37.72 9.95 -5.47
N PRO A 160 37.68 11.08 -4.75
CA PRO A 160 36.66 11.32 -3.74
C PRO A 160 35.29 11.43 -4.41
N GLU A 161 34.36 10.57 -4.01
CA GLU A 161 32.93 10.73 -4.31
C GLU A 161 32.43 12.08 -3.77
N PRO A 162 31.50 12.77 -4.46
CA PRO A 162 31.10 14.12 -4.11
C PRO A 162 30.40 14.14 -2.75
N SER A 163 31.16 14.63 -1.77
CA SER A 163 30.78 15.17 -0.46
C SER A 163 29.27 15.25 -0.21
N THR A 164 28.78 14.37 0.67
CA THR A 164 27.43 14.40 1.27
C THR A 164 27.05 15.76 1.87
N LYS A 165 28.00 16.68 2.06
CA LYS A 165 27.73 18.07 2.48
C LYS A 165 26.99 18.90 1.43
N HIS A 166 27.20 18.66 0.13
CA HIS A 166 26.49 19.41 -0.92
C HIS A 166 25.02 19.01 -1.00
N LEU A 167 24.73 17.69 -0.98
CA LEU A 167 23.36 17.18 -0.92
C LEU A 167 22.58 17.71 0.30
N ILE A 168 23.22 17.80 1.47
CA ILE A 168 22.60 18.36 2.68
C ILE A 168 22.39 19.87 2.55
N ALA A 169 23.26 20.59 1.86
CA ALA A 169 23.10 22.03 1.60
C ALA A 169 21.96 22.29 0.61
N ASP A 170 21.86 21.48 -0.44
CA ASP A 170 20.81 21.58 -1.47
C ASP A 170 19.43 21.29 -0.86
N LEU A 171 19.32 20.22 -0.06
CA LEU A 171 18.08 19.89 0.67
C LEU A 171 17.66 21.00 1.65
N LYS A 172 18.64 21.67 2.30
CA LYS A 172 18.36 22.79 3.20
C LYS A 172 17.94 24.05 2.46
N ALA A 173 18.45 24.28 1.25
CA ALA A 173 18.02 25.39 0.41
C ALA A 173 16.58 25.17 -0.08
N GLU A 174 16.28 23.98 -0.59
CA GLU A 174 14.93 23.61 -1.05
C GLU A 174 13.87 23.70 0.07
N GLN A 175 14.23 23.29 1.30
CA GLN A 175 13.36 23.45 2.47
C GLN A 175 13.05 24.92 2.79
N ARG A 176 14.00 25.85 2.60
CA ARG A 176 13.76 27.28 2.84
C ARG A 176 12.84 27.88 1.79
N ASP A 177 13.02 27.51 0.53
CA ASP A 177 12.18 27.98 -0.57
C ASP A 177 10.74 27.49 -0.41
N LEU A 178 10.55 26.22 -0.05
CA LEU A 178 9.23 25.67 0.26
C LEU A 178 8.57 26.36 1.46
N GLN A 179 9.33 26.71 2.50
CA GLN A 179 8.80 27.47 3.64
C GLN A 179 8.39 28.90 3.25
N ALA A 180 9.14 29.55 2.36
CA ALA A 180 8.78 30.88 1.84
C ALA A 180 7.50 30.83 1.00
N GLN A 181 7.37 29.84 0.11
CA GLN A 181 6.15 29.63 -0.68
C GLN A 181 4.94 29.34 0.21
N LYS A 182 5.10 28.50 1.23
CA LYS A 182 4.02 28.20 2.19
C LYS A 182 3.51 29.47 2.88
N LYS A 183 4.42 30.33 3.34
CA LYS A 183 4.06 31.61 4.01
C LYS A 183 3.33 32.57 3.08
N GLU A 184 3.71 32.62 1.80
CA GLU A 184 3.04 33.44 0.79
C GLU A 184 1.63 32.90 0.48
N ILE A 185 1.47 31.57 0.40
CA ILE A 185 0.16 30.94 0.24
C ILE A 185 -0.74 31.22 1.44
N GLU A 186 -0.23 31.09 2.66
CA GLU A 186 -0.98 31.42 3.89
C GLU A 186 -1.45 32.88 3.90
N LYS A 187 -0.59 33.81 3.46
CA LYS A 187 -0.95 35.22 3.34
C LYS A 187 -2.07 35.44 2.32
N ARG A 188 -1.98 34.80 1.14
CA ARG A 188 -3.02 34.85 0.10
C ARG A 188 -4.35 34.25 0.58
N LEU A 189 -4.31 33.12 1.27
CA LEU A 189 -5.50 32.51 1.88
C LEU A 189 -6.16 33.47 2.87
N SER A 190 -5.39 34.12 3.75
CA SER A 190 -5.93 35.11 4.70
C SER A 190 -6.57 36.33 4.02
N GLN A 191 -6.09 36.69 2.83
CA GLN A 191 -6.60 37.81 2.06
C GLN A 191 -7.89 37.44 1.30
N ILE A 192 -7.94 36.23 0.75
CA ILE A 192 -9.15 35.64 0.15
C ILE A 192 -10.24 35.48 1.22
N GLU A 193 -9.91 35.01 2.43
CA GLU A 193 -10.87 34.91 3.53
C GLU A 193 -11.48 36.27 3.91
N LYS A 194 -10.65 37.32 3.94
CA LYS A 194 -11.12 38.70 4.17
C LYS A 194 -11.99 39.23 3.03
N GLU A 195 -11.70 38.85 1.78
CA GLU A 195 -12.55 39.20 0.62
C GLU A 195 -13.89 38.46 0.65
N ILE A 196 -13.90 37.16 0.98
CA ILE A 196 -15.12 36.37 1.18
C ILE A 196 -15.99 36.99 2.28
N GLN A 197 -15.38 37.45 3.38
CA GLN A 197 -16.10 38.10 4.49
C GLN A 197 -16.69 39.47 4.10
N LYS A 198 -16.08 40.18 3.14
CA LYS A 198 -16.62 41.43 2.57
C LYS A 198 -17.74 41.19 1.55
N LEU A 199 -17.71 40.05 0.87
CA LEU A 199 -18.69 39.66 -0.16
C LEU A 199 -19.90 38.90 0.42
N SER A 200 -19.96 38.63 1.72
CA SER A 200 -21.17 38.13 2.38
C SER A 200 -22.10 39.30 2.77
N PRO A 201 -23.17 39.61 2.01
CA PRO A 201 -24.17 40.56 2.46
C PRO A 201 -24.90 39.99 3.67
N THR A 202 -24.98 40.79 4.72
CA THR A 202 -25.83 40.56 5.88
C THR A 202 -27.25 40.21 5.43
N LYS A 203 -27.67 38.95 5.60
CA LYS A 203 -29.08 38.57 5.55
C LYS A 203 -29.82 39.46 6.55
N LYS A 204 -30.64 40.37 6.01
CA LYS A 204 -31.64 41.17 6.74
C LYS A 204 -32.32 40.29 7.79
N LYS A 205 -32.21 40.68 9.05
CA LYS A 205 -33.05 40.16 10.14
C LYS A 205 -34.51 40.44 9.79
N GLY A 206 -35.30 39.38 9.68
CA GLY A 206 -36.76 39.47 9.66
C GLY A 206 -37.26 40.08 10.97
N LYS A 207 -38.20 41.02 10.85
CA LYS A 207 -39.01 41.55 11.95
C LYS A 207 -40.23 40.62 12.09
N PRO A 208 -40.65 40.25 13.32
CA PRO A 208 -41.88 39.50 13.53
C PRO A 208 -43.11 40.28 13.07
#